data_AF-A0A820GAS1-F1
#
_entry.id   AF-A0A820GAS1-F1
#
_cell.length_a   1.000
_cell.length_b   1.000
_cell.length_c   1.000
_cell.angle_alpha   90.00
_cell.angle_beta   90.00
_cell.angle_gamma   90.00
#
_symmetry.space_group_name_H-M   'P 1'
#
loop_
_entity.id
_entity.type
_entity.pdbx_description
1 polymer ?
#
loop_
_entity_poly.entity_id
_entity_poly.type
_entity_poly.pdbx_seq_one_letter_code
_entity_poly.pdbx_strand_id
1 'polypeptide(L)'
;MVCRRCSTICLGKPYVRHPYIRPAILSNAINECMKSAQQRLRQEFDYKKKMLALDSNDRNLITKFYDLKPNEVQIQLAKQIWQTTASILKAKAQEEILRKRIFLRRLPSAYDKTINRFMDYVQPMLSNQVLDKDRRANLVSNYSKTITQYKFDLMTLNLDTIQNIIRGHQQLLMDLQNKLASCCSELLIQAIEKRRQAMEKRHELYLKYKLHTFFDEAPTTFN
;
A
#
# COMPACT_ATOMS: atom_id res chain seq x y z
N MET A 1 13.63 -78.96 15.26
CA MET A 1 14.69 -78.34 14.43
C MET A 1 14.05 -77.25 13.57
N VAL A 2 14.55 -76.01 13.71
CA VAL A 2 14.72 -74.89 12.73
C VAL A 2 13.57 -74.66 11.72
N CYS A 3 12.92 -73.49 11.56
CA CYS A 3 13.42 -72.10 11.37
C CYS A 3 12.20 -71.13 11.52
N ARG A 4 12.18 -70.13 12.41
CA ARG A 4 12.62 -68.72 12.26
C ARG A 4 12.11 -67.93 11.03
N ARG A 5 11.45 -66.80 11.37
CA ARG A 5 11.29 -65.50 10.68
C ARG A 5 10.21 -65.35 9.61
N CYS A 6 9.17 -64.58 9.96
CA CYS A 6 9.00 -63.23 9.42
C CYS A 6 8.20 -62.36 10.39
N SER A 7 8.89 -61.40 10.98
CA SER A 7 8.34 -60.35 11.83
C SER A 7 7.64 -59.33 10.94
N THR A 8 6.31 -59.24 10.99
CA THR A 8 5.59 -58.07 10.49
C THR A 8 5.08 -57.30 11.68
N ILE A 9 5.92 -56.38 12.15
CA ILE A 9 5.52 -55.31 13.06
C ILE A 9 4.59 -54.41 12.25
N CYS A 10 3.28 -54.58 12.40
CA CYS A 10 2.31 -53.56 12.02
C CYS A 10 2.46 -52.39 13.00
N LEU A 11 3.44 -51.51 12.75
CA LEU A 11 3.52 -50.21 13.39
C LEU A 11 2.23 -49.45 13.07
N GLY A 12 1.41 -49.25 14.09
CA GLY A 12 0.24 -48.40 14.03
C GLY A 12 0.63 -47.03 13.49
N LYS A 13 0.06 -46.69 12.32
CA LYS A 13 0.04 -45.29 11.88
C LYS A 13 -0.69 -44.49 12.97
N PRO A 14 -0.13 -43.40 13.50
CA PRO A 14 -0.88 -42.56 14.42
C PRO A 14 -2.08 -42.02 13.66
N TYR A 15 -3.29 -42.34 14.15
CA TYR A 15 -4.51 -41.66 13.74
C TYR A 15 -4.28 -40.16 13.91
N VAL A 16 -4.24 -39.43 12.80
CA VAL A 16 -4.29 -37.97 12.81
C VAL A 16 -5.67 -37.61 13.36
N ARG A 17 -5.77 -37.34 14.66
CA ARG A 17 -7.00 -36.84 15.27
C ARG A 17 -7.36 -35.55 14.53
N HIS A 18 -8.41 -35.60 13.73
CA HIS A 18 -9.01 -34.37 13.22
C HIS A 18 -9.48 -33.56 14.43
N PRO A 19 -9.06 -32.29 14.57
CA PRO A 19 -9.54 -31.46 15.66
C PRO A 19 -11.06 -31.38 15.57
N TYR A 20 -11.76 -31.81 16.62
CA TYR A 20 -13.21 -31.70 16.70
C TYR A 20 -13.60 -30.22 16.78
N ILE A 21 -14.04 -29.67 15.65
CA ILE A 21 -14.58 -28.31 15.60
C ILE A 21 -16.04 -28.38 16.00
N ARG A 22 -16.41 -27.71 17.09
CA ARG A 22 -17.81 -27.64 17.52
C ARG A 22 -18.65 -27.00 16.40
N PRO A 23 -19.74 -27.64 15.92
CA PRO A 23 -20.54 -27.12 14.81
C PRO A 23 -21.05 -25.68 15.02
N ALA A 24 -21.36 -25.30 16.25
CA ALA A 24 -21.75 -23.94 16.61
C ALA A 24 -20.64 -22.90 16.39
N ILE A 25 -19.37 -23.26 16.64
CA ILE A 25 -18.22 -22.38 16.39
C ILE A 25 -18.03 -22.19 14.89
N LEU A 26 -18.14 -23.28 14.11
CA LEU A 26 -18.03 -23.22 12.66
C LEU A 26 -19.17 -22.39 12.05
N SER A 27 -20.41 -22.60 12.48
CA SER A 27 -21.57 -21.83 12.01
C SER A 27 -21.43 -20.34 12.32
N ASN A 28 -20.99 -19.98 13.53
CA ASN A 28 -20.72 -18.58 13.88
C ASN A 28 -19.60 -17.98 13.03
N ALA A 29 -18.50 -18.70 12.82
CA ALA A 29 -17.40 -18.24 11.99
C ALA A 29 -17.83 -18.01 10.53
N ILE A 30 -18.66 -18.89 9.97
CA ILE A 30 -19.24 -18.73 8.63
C ILE A 30 -20.15 -17.49 8.58
N ASN A 31 -21.02 -17.32 9.57
CA ASN A 31 -21.92 -16.18 9.63
C ASN A 31 -21.18 -14.85 9.73
N GLU A 32 -20.15 -14.76 10.57
CA GLU A 32 -19.31 -13.57 10.67
C GLU A 32 -18.54 -13.31 9.37
N CYS A 33 -17.99 -14.35 8.73
CA CYS A 33 -17.35 -14.22 7.43
C CYS A 33 -18.31 -13.68 6.36
N MET A 34 -19.53 -14.20 6.30
CA MET A 34 -20.57 -13.72 5.38
C MET A 34 -20.94 -12.26 5.65
N LYS A 35 -21.15 -11.87 6.91
CA LYS A 35 -21.43 -10.48 7.28
C LYS A 35 -20.30 -9.54 6.86
N SER A 36 -19.05 -9.90 7.14
CA SER A 36 -17.87 -9.11 6.74
C SER A 36 -17.75 -9.01 5.22
N ALA A 37 -17.99 -10.10 4.48
CA ALA A 37 -17.97 -10.07 3.02
C ALA A 37 -19.05 -9.15 2.44
N GLN A 38 -20.29 -9.26 2.93
CA GLN A 38 -21.39 -8.40 2.51
C GLN A 38 -21.12 -6.93 2.83
N GLN A 39 -20.57 -6.62 4.01
CA GLN A 39 -20.20 -5.26 4.38
C GLN A 39 -19.14 -4.68 3.44
N ARG A 40 -18.09 -5.45 3.11
CA ARG A 40 -17.05 -5.03 2.15
C ARG A 40 -17.62 -4.72 0.78
N LEU A 41 -18.50 -5.60 0.26
CA LEU A 41 -19.14 -5.39 -1.05
C LEU A 41 -20.00 -4.12 -1.06
N ARG A 42 -20.74 -3.85 0.02
CA ARG A 42 -21.52 -2.60 0.15
C ARG A 42 -20.61 -1.37 0.13
N GLN A 43 -19.52 -1.40 0.90
CA GLN A 43 -18.56 -0.30 0.96
C GLN A 43 -17.88 -0.07 -0.41
N GLU A 44 -17.49 -1.13 -1.11
CA GLU A 44 -16.93 -1.06 -2.46
C GLU A 44 -17.92 -0.48 -3.46
N PHE A 45 -19.19 -0.92 -3.41
CA PHE A 45 -20.24 -0.38 -4.26
C PHE A 45 -20.48 1.11 -4.00
N ASP A 46 -20.60 1.53 -2.73
CA ASP A 46 -20.76 2.92 -2.34
C ASP A 46 -19.59 3.79 -2.79
N TYR A 47 -18.36 3.28 -2.68
CA TYR A 47 -17.16 3.93 -3.18
C TYR A 47 -17.22 4.11 -4.70
N LYS A 48 -17.51 3.05 -5.46
CA LYS A 48 -17.62 3.11 -6.94
C LYS A 48 -18.71 4.08 -7.39
N LYS A 49 -19.87 4.07 -6.71
CA LYS A 49 -20.96 5.02 -6.98
C LYS A 49 -20.52 6.47 -6.79
N LYS A 50 -19.82 6.78 -5.70
CA LYS A 50 -19.27 8.12 -5.45
C LYS A 50 -18.20 8.52 -6.47
N MET A 51 -17.33 7.59 -6.86
CA MET A 51 -16.32 7.83 -7.90
C MET A 51 -16.96 8.18 -9.25
N LEU A 52 -18.01 7.47 -9.66
CA LEU A 52 -18.75 7.77 -10.89
C LEU A 52 -19.35 9.18 -10.89
N ALA A 53 -19.90 9.63 -9.76
CA ALA A 53 -20.42 10.98 -9.62
C ALA A 53 -19.31 12.05 -9.78
N LEU A 54 -18.13 11.78 -9.22
CA LEU A 54 -16.96 12.65 -9.38
C LEU A 54 -16.42 12.66 -10.82
N ASP A 55 -16.42 11.52 -11.52
CA ASP A 55 -16.03 11.43 -12.92
C ASP A 55 -16.96 12.24 -13.82
N SER A 56 -18.27 12.17 -13.59
CA SER A 56 -19.26 13.00 -14.30
C SER A 56 -19.02 14.49 -14.02
N ASN A 57 -18.76 14.86 -12.77
CA ASN A 57 -18.47 16.24 -12.41
C ASN A 57 -17.15 16.76 -13.05
N ASP A 58 -16.07 15.95 -13.09
CA ASP A 58 -14.80 16.34 -13.73
C ASP A 58 -15.01 16.61 -15.23
N ARG A 59 -15.77 15.76 -15.93
CA ARG A 59 -16.13 15.99 -17.33
C ARG A 59 -16.84 17.33 -17.52
N ASN A 60 -17.84 17.63 -16.68
CA ASN A 60 -18.55 18.91 -16.72
C ASN A 60 -17.64 20.11 -16.46
N LEU A 61 -16.65 19.98 -15.57
CA LEU A 61 -15.67 21.04 -15.29
C LEU A 61 -14.73 21.27 -16.47
N ILE A 62 -14.33 20.20 -17.18
CA ILE A 62 -13.54 20.31 -18.41
C ILE A 62 -14.34 21.01 -19.50
N THR A 63 -15.61 20.63 -19.71
CA THR A 63 -16.47 21.29 -20.69
C THR A 63 -16.60 22.79 -20.39
N LYS A 64 -16.93 23.15 -19.14
CA LYS A 64 -17.02 24.55 -18.72
C LYS A 64 -15.72 25.33 -18.94
N PHE A 65 -14.57 24.70 -18.78
CA PHE A 65 -13.28 25.33 -19.07
C PHE A 65 -13.13 25.64 -20.57
N TYR A 66 -13.47 24.70 -21.45
CA TYR A 66 -13.39 24.92 -22.90
C TYR A 66 -14.46 25.89 -23.43
N ASP A 67 -15.63 25.96 -22.79
CA ASP A 67 -16.68 26.92 -23.12
C ASP A 67 -16.23 28.39 -22.94
N LEU A 68 -15.22 28.63 -22.08
CA LEU A 68 -14.59 29.94 -21.89
C LEU A 68 -13.61 30.32 -23.01
N LYS A 69 -13.43 29.44 -24.02
CA LYS A 69 -12.56 29.64 -25.19
C LYS A 69 -11.12 30.07 -24.82
N PRO A 70 -10.42 29.31 -23.98
CA PRO A 70 -9.02 29.61 -23.63
C PRO A 70 -8.14 29.53 -24.88
N ASN A 71 -7.10 30.38 -24.93
CA ASN A 71 -6.07 30.28 -25.96
C ASN A 71 -5.08 29.13 -25.66
N GLU A 72 -4.19 28.83 -26.61
CA GLU A 72 -3.26 27.70 -26.48
C GLU A 72 -2.35 27.81 -25.23
N VAL A 73 -1.85 29.00 -24.93
CA VAL A 73 -0.99 29.22 -23.75
C VAL A 73 -1.75 28.91 -22.46
N GLN A 74 -3.01 29.36 -22.36
CA GLN A 74 -3.89 29.10 -21.21
C GLN A 74 -4.23 27.62 -21.09
N ILE A 75 -4.47 26.92 -22.21
CA ILE A 75 -4.70 25.47 -22.22
C ILE A 75 -3.47 24.72 -21.72
N GLN A 76 -2.27 25.07 -22.18
CA GLN A 76 -1.03 24.43 -21.74
C GLN A 76 -0.77 24.67 -20.25
N LEU A 77 -1.00 25.90 -19.79
CA LEU A 77 -0.85 26.25 -18.38
C LEU A 77 -1.83 25.46 -17.49
N ALA A 78 -3.11 25.37 -17.88
CA ALA A 78 -4.11 24.58 -17.18
C ALA A 78 -3.71 23.09 -17.12
N LYS A 79 -3.23 22.51 -18.24
CA LYS A 79 -2.72 21.14 -18.28
C LYS A 79 -1.56 20.93 -17.30
N GLN A 80 -0.58 21.83 -17.28
CA GLN A 80 0.55 21.75 -16.37
C GLN A 80 0.12 21.82 -14.91
N ILE A 81 -0.82 22.71 -14.57
CA ILE A 81 -1.38 22.83 -13.22
C ILE A 81 -2.06 21.53 -12.81
N TRP A 82 -2.93 20.98 -13.66
CA TRP A 82 -3.65 19.74 -13.35
C TRP A 82 -2.72 18.54 -13.27
N GLN A 83 -1.73 18.42 -14.16
CA GLN A 83 -0.72 17.36 -14.11
C GLN A 83 0.13 17.45 -12.84
N THR A 84 0.62 18.64 -12.50
CA THR A 84 1.40 18.88 -11.27
C THR A 84 0.58 18.55 -10.04
N THR A 85 -0.70 18.96 -10.01
CA THR A 85 -1.65 18.59 -8.96
C THR A 85 -1.80 17.07 -8.85
N ALA A 86 -2.02 16.36 -9.96
CA ALA A 86 -2.12 14.90 -9.96
C ALA A 86 -0.85 14.22 -9.42
N SER A 87 0.33 14.73 -9.78
CA SER A 87 1.62 14.23 -9.27
C SER A 87 1.75 14.44 -7.76
N ILE A 88 1.38 15.62 -7.24
CA ILE A 88 1.36 15.90 -5.79
C ILE A 88 0.43 14.92 -5.07
N LEU A 89 -0.79 14.76 -5.57
CA LEU A 89 -1.79 13.87 -4.96
C LEU A 89 -1.32 12.42 -4.99
N LYS A 90 -0.70 11.97 -6.08
CA LYS A 90 -0.11 10.62 -6.18
C LYS A 90 1.01 10.42 -5.16
N ALA A 91 1.91 11.39 -5.02
CA ALA A 91 3.01 11.33 -4.06
C ALA A 91 2.49 11.36 -2.60
N LYS A 92 1.51 12.21 -2.28
CA LYS A 92 0.82 12.22 -0.97
C LYS A 92 0.15 10.87 -0.66
N ALA A 93 -0.47 10.23 -1.65
CA ALA A 93 -1.03 8.88 -1.47
C ALA A 93 0.06 7.88 -1.07
N GLN A 94 1.21 7.92 -1.76
CA GLN A 94 2.34 7.04 -1.49
C GLN A 94 2.93 7.30 -0.10
N GLU A 95 3.07 8.56 0.28
CA GLU A 95 3.52 8.97 1.61
C GLU A 95 2.62 8.39 2.71
N GLU A 96 1.31 8.60 2.61
CA GLU A 96 0.37 8.14 3.64
C GLU A 96 0.32 6.61 3.74
N ILE A 97 0.35 5.92 2.59
CA ILE A 97 0.45 4.45 2.56
C ILE A 97 1.75 3.98 3.22
N LEU A 98 2.88 4.64 2.94
CA LEU A 98 4.17 4.28 3.51
C LEU A 98 4.19 4.54 5.03
N ARG A 99 3.65 5.67 5.50
CA ARG A 99 3.50 5.98 6.93
C ARG A 99 2.68 4.91 7.66
N LYS A 100 1.53 4.50 7.09
CA LYS A 100 0.72 3.42 7.68
C LYS A 100 1.43 2.08 7.69
N ARG A 101 2.21 1.78 6.64
CA ARG A 101 3.05 0.59 6.58
C ARG A 101 4.14 0.59 7.65
N ILE A 102 4.85 1.70 7.84
CA ILE A 102 5.85 1.87 8.90
C ILE A 102 5.21 1.67 10.27
N PHE A 103 4.06 2.31 10.53
CA PHE A 103 3.32 2.17 11.78
C PHE A 103 2.96 0.71 12.09
N LEU A 104 2.52 -0.04 11.08
CA LEU A 104 2.18 -1.46 11.19
C LEU A 104 3.40 -2.39 11.06
N ARG A 105 4.62 -1.85 10.97
CA ARG A 105 5.87 -2.60 10.75
C ARG A 105 5.84 -3.52 9.52
N ARG A 106 5.10 -3.13 8.48
CA ARG A 106 5.00 -3.86 7.21
C ARG A 106 5.91 -3.22 6.15
N LEU A 107 6.86 -3.98 5.63
CA LEU A 107 7.70 -3.48 4.54
C LEU A 107 6.97 -3.49 3.20
N PRO A 108 7.23 -2.51 2.33
CA PRO A 108 6.96 -2.68 0.90
C PRO A 108 7.53 -4.01 0.39
N SER A 109 6.70 -4.77 -0.34
CA SER A 109 7.05 -6.12 -0.81
C SER A 109 8.33 -6.19 -1.63
N ALA A 110 8.69 -5.11 -2.34
CA ALA A 110 9.94 -5.01 -3.08
C ALA A 110 11.17 -5.06 -2.15
N TYR A 111 11.12 -4.36 -1.01
CA TYR A 111 12.21 -4.34 -0.04
C TYR A 111 12.29 -5.65 0.74
N ASP A 112 11.15 -6.20 1.11
CA ASP A 112 11.12 -7.48 1.82
C ASP A 112 11.73 -8.60 0.97
N LYS A 113 11.46 -8.63 -0.34
CA LYS A 113 12.10 -9.57 -1.27
C LYS A 113 13.62 -9.43 -1.34
N THR A 114 14.15 -8.21 -1.47
CA THR A 114 15.60 -7.99 -1.57
C THR A 114 16.32 -8.38 -0.28
N ILE A 115 15.72 -8.07 0.87
CA ILE A 115 16.32 -8.31 2.18
C ILE A 115 16.22 -9.80 2.56
N ASN A 116 15.09 -10.45 2.24
CA ASN A 116 14.96 -11.89 2.47
C ASN A 116 15.89 -12.69 1.55
N ARG A 117 16.11 -12.27 0.30
CA ARG A 117 17.15 -12.87 -0.56
C ARG A 117 18.54 -12.78 0.06
N PHE A 118 18.89 -11.65 0.67
CA PHE A 118 20.17 -11.52 1.38
C PHE A 118 20.26 -12.51 2.55
N MET A 119 19.16 -12.71 3.30
CA MET A 119 19.11 -13.73 4.34
C MET A 119 19.29 -15.14 3.81
N ASP A 120 18.75 -15.46 2.64
CA ASP A 120 18.94 -16.78 2.01
C ASP A 120 20.44 -17.08 1.73
N TYR A 121 21.25 -16.05 1.45
CA TYR A 121 22.71 -16.19 1.30
C TYR A 121 23.47 -16.30 2.63
N VAL A 122 22.97 -15.64 3.68
CA VAL A 122 23.64 -15.59 4.99
C VAL A 122 23.27 -16.80 5.86
N GLN A 123 22.07 -17.36 5.67
CA GLN A 123 21.53 -18.48 6.47
C GLN A 123 22.43 -19.74 6.47
N PRO A 124 23.04 -20.17 5.35
CA PRO A 124 23.97 -21.30 5.33
C PRO A 124 25.24 -21.01 6.15
N MET A 125 25.71 -19.77 6.13
CA MET A 125 26.90 -19.33 6.87
C MET A 125 26.64 -19.31 8.38
N LEU A 126 25.43 -18.90 8.79
CA LEU A 126 24.97 -18.92 10.18
C LEU A 126 24.64 -20.33 10.70
N SER A 127 24.34 -21.26 9.80
CA SER A 127 24.01 -22.67 10.12
C SER A 127 25.25 -23.57 10.22
N ASN A 128 26.43 -23.05 9.89
CA ASN A 128 27.67 -23.82 9.92
C ASN A 128 27.99 -24.31 11.35
N GLN A 129 28.17 -25.62 11.53
CA GLN A 129 28.41 -26.25 12.84
C GLN A 129 29.82 -26.00 13.40
N VAL A 130 30.72 -25.41 12.61
CA VAL A 130 32.09 -25.08 13.04
C VAL A 130 32.10 -23.99 14.13
N LEU A 131 31.06 -23.15 14.21
CA LEU A 131 30.94 -22.12 15.23
C LEU A 131 30.23 -22.66 16.48
N ASP A 132 30.78 -22.30 17.65
CA ASP A 132 30.13 -22.58 18.94
C ASP A 132 28.70 -22.02 19.01
N LYS A 133 27.83 -22.69 19.78
CA LYS A 133 26.38 -22.41 19.84
C LYS A 133 26.09 -20.97 20.30
N ASP A 134 26.82 -20.45 21.27
CA ASP A 134 26.59 -19.11 21.81
C ASP A 134 27.08 -18.04 20.84
N ARG A 135 28.20 -18.30 20.15
CA ARG A 135 28.69 -17.44 19.06
C ARG A 135 27.70 -17.36 17.90
N ARG A 136 27.10 -18.49 17.52
CA ARG A 136 26.04 -18.52 16.50
C ARG A 136 24.80 -17.73 16.92
N ALA A 137 24.32 -17.92 18.15
CA ALA A 137 23.19 -17.17 18.66
C ALA A 137 23.43 -15.66 18.66
N ASN A 138 24.63 -15.23 19.06
CA ASN A 138 25.04 -13.82 19.01
C ASN A 138 25.11 -13.27 17.58
N LEU A 139 25.66 -14.03 16.63
CA LEU A 139 25.70 -13.62 15.22
C LEU A 139 24.29 -13.47 14.64
N VAL A 140 23.42 -14.47 14.82
CA VAL A 140 22.03 -14.42 14.35
C VAL A 140 21.30 -13.20 14.94
N SER A 141 21.47 -12.95 16.24
CA SER A 141 20.91 -11.78 16.93
C SER A 141 21.42 -10.46 16.33
N ASN A 142 22.73 -10.33 16.09
CA ASN A 142 23.33 -9.13 15.50
C ASN A 142 22.82 -8.90 14.07
N TYR A 143 22.80 -9.93 13.22
CA TYR A 143 22.26 -9.83 11.86
C TYR A 143 20.79 -9.43 11.87
N SER A 144 19.97 -10.04 12.72
CA SER A 144 18.56 -9.67 12.86
C SER A 144 18.37 -8.21 13.24
N LYS A 145 19.18 -7.69 14.17
CA LYS A 145 19.17 -6.27 14.56
C LYS A 145 19.58 -5.36 13.41
N THR A 146 20.69 -5.65 12.74
CA THR A 146 21.19 -4.86 11.60
C THR A 146 20.18 -4.84 10.44
N ILE A 147 19.57 -5.98 10.14
CA ILE A 147 18.54 -6.08 9.09
C ILE A 147 17.30 -5.28 9.44
N THR A 148 16.86 -5.34 10.70
CA THR A 148 15.72 -4.54 11.18
C THR A 148 16.03 -3.05 11.08
N GLN A 149 17.23 -2.63 11.48
CA GLN A 149 17.66 -1.24 11.36
C GLN A 149 17.70 -0.80 9.89
N TYR A 150 18.33 -1.57 9.02
CA TYR A 150 18.39 -1.29 7.58
C TYR A 150 17.00 -1.18 6.94
N LYS A 151 16.07 -2.08 7.30
CA LYS A 151 14.66 -2.05 6.89
C LYS A 151 14.02 -0.71 7.28
N PHE A 152 14.27 -0.22 8.48
CA PHE A 152 13.75 1.05 8.98
C PHE A 152 14.36 2.25 8.24
N ASP A 153 15.69 2.29 8.13
CA ASP A 153 16.43 3.38 7.47
C ASP A 153 16.00 3.53 6.00
N LEU A 154 15.80 2.41 5.30
CA LEU A 154 15.32 2.40 3.92
C LEU A 154 13.90 2.99 3.80
N MET A 155 13.01 2.71 4.75
CA MET A 155 11.67 3.28 4.77
C MET A 155 11.72 4.80 5.04
N THR A 156 12.58 5.24 5.94
CA THR A 156 12.80 6.66 6.24
C THR A 156 13.33 7.41 5.01
N LEU A 157 14.38 6.89 4.36
CA LEU A 157 14.93 7.49 3.13
C LEU A 157 13.89 7.59 2.01
N ASN A 158 13.03 6.58 1.87
CA ASN A 158 11.95 6.61 0.88
C ASN A 158 10.89 7.67 1.24
N LEU A 159 10.54 7.80 2.52
CA LEU A 159 9.64 8.85 3.00
C LEU A 159 10.21 10.24 2.68
N ASP A 160 11.47 10.48 3.01
CA ASP A 160 12.16 11.74 2.74
C ASP A 160 12.20 12.05 1.24
N THR A 161 12.47 11.04 0.40
CA THR A 161 12.46 11.17 -1.06
C THR A 161 11.09 11.61 -1.57
N ILE A 162 10.01 10.97 -1.08
CA ILE A 162 8.64 11.34 -1.44
C ILE A 162 8.31 12.77 -1.01
N GLN A 163 8.72 13.17 0.19
CA GLN A 163 8.51 14.53 0.69
C GLN A 163 9.29 15.58 -0.11
N ASN A 164 10.51 15.27 -0.55
CA ASN A 164 11.28 16.13 -1.45
C ASN A 164 10.55 16.33 -2.79
N ILE A 165 10.01 15.24 -3.35
CA ILE A 165 9.22 15.27 -4.58
C ILE A 165 7.97 16.14 -4.40
N ILE A 166 7.24 15.98 -3.28
CA ILE A 166 6.05 16.78 -2.98
C ILE A 166 6.41 18.26 -2.91
N ARG A 167 7.45 18.63 -2.17
CA ARG A 167 7.92 20.01 -2.03
C ARG A 167 8.29 20.63 -3.38
N GLY A 168 9.02 19.89 -4.22
CA GLY A 168 9.39 20.33 -5.56
C GLY A 168 8.17 20.61 -6.45
N HIS A 169 7.19 19.72 -6.46
CA HIS A 169 5.96 19.93 -7.22
C HIS A 169 5.09 21.06 -6.64
N GLN A 170 5.07 21.25 -5.32
CA GLN A 170 4.37 22.37 -4.69
C GLN A 170 4.97 23.72 -5.11
N GLN A 171 6.30 23.82 -5.15
CA GLN A 171 6.97 25.02 -5.65
C GLN A 171 6.61 25.29 -7.11
N LEU A 172 6.69 24.26 -7.97
CA LEU A 172 6.28 24.37 -9.36
C LEU A 172 4.82 24.81 -9.50
N LEU A 173 3.92 24.26 -8.67
CA LEU A 173 2.50 24.63 -8.68
C LEU A 173 2.29 26.10 -8.32
N MET A 174 3.00 26.61 -7.30
CA MET A 174 2.96 28.04 -6.94
C MET A 174 3.44 28.92 -8.09
N ASP A 175 4.54 28.54 -8.76
CA ASP A 175 5.06 29.29 -9.91
C ASP A 175 4.06 29.30 -11.08
N LEU A 176 3.38 28.18 -11.34
CA LEU A 176 2.33 28.08 -12.35
C LEU A 176 1.09 28.92 -11.97
N GLN A 177 0.71 28.95 -10.70
CA GLN A 177 -0.39 29.78 -10.21
C GLN A 177 -0.09 31.28 -10.33
N ASN A 178 1.15 31.70 -10.06
CA ASN A 178 1.58 33.07 -10.27
C ASN A 178 1.52 33.47 -11.74
N LYS A 179 1.94 32.58 -12.65
CA LYS A 179 1.78 32.77 -14.10
C LYS A 179 0.30 32.83 -14.50
N LEU A 180 -0.55 32.05 -13.85
CA LEU A 180 -1.98 32.03 -14.15
C LEU A 180 -2.63 33.37 -13.80
N ALA A 181 -2.29 33.93 -12.64
CA ALA A 181 -2.80 35.22 -12.18
C ALA A 181 -2.42 36.39 -13.11
N SER A 182 -1.30 36.29 -13.84
CA SER A 182 -0.85 37.34 -14.75
C SER A 182 -1.39 37.22 -16.19
N CYS A 183 -1.90 36.06 -16.61
CA CYS A 183 -2.26 35.82 -18.02
C CYS A 183 -3.70 35.32 -18.28
N CYS A 184 -4.47 35.06 -17.22
CA CYS A 184 -5.83 34.53 -17.35
C CYS A 184 -6.88 35.48 -16.79
N SER A 185 -8.10 35.39 -17.35
CA SER A 185 -9.26 36.03 -16.76
C SER A 185 -9.67 35.32 -15.47
N GLU A 186 -10.34 36.06 -14.58
CA GLU A 186 -10.85 35.53 -13.31
C GLU A 186 -11.72 34.27 -13.51
N LEU A 187 -12.55 34.23 -14.56
CA LEU A 187 -13.38 33.07 -14.89
C LEU A 187 -12.57 31.82 -15.23
N LEU A 188 -11.48 31.98 -15.99
CA LEU A 188 -10.58 30.87 -16.33
C LEU A 188 -9.82 30.37 -15.10
N ILE A 189 -9.34 31.29 -14.25
CA ILE A 189 -8.70 30.97 -12.97
C ILE A 189 -9.65 30.13 -12.12
N GLN A 190 -10.89 30.58 -11.95
CA GLN A 190 -11.91 29.86 -11.18
C GLN A 190 -12.26 28.50 -11.78
N ALA A 191 -12.30 28.36 -13.11
CA ALA A 191 -12.56 27.07 -13.76
C ALA A 191 -11.43 26.06 -13.50
N ILE A 192 -10.17 26.50 -13.62
CA ILE A 192 -8.98 25.68 -13.34
C ILE A 192 -8.96 25.24 -11.87
N GLU A 193 -9.24 26.18 -10.97
CA GLU A 193 -9.24 25.94 -9.53
C GLU A 193 -10.37 25.00 -9.10
N LYS A 194 -11.60 25.16 -9.64
CA LYS A 194 -12.71 24.24 -9.38
C LYS A 194 -12.36 22.80 -9.77
N ARG A 195 -11.68 22.61 -10.90
CA ARG A 195 -11.20 21.29 -11.30
C ARG A 195 -10.11 20.77 -10.36
N ARG A 196 -9.16 21.61 -9.97
CA ARG A 196 -8.12 21.26 -8.98
C ARG A 196 -8.73 20.75 -7.67
N GLN A 197 -9.73 21.45 -7.13
CA GLN A 197 -10.47 21.03 -5.93
C GLN A 197 -11.25 19.72 -6.13
N ALA A 198 -11.83 19.50 -7.32
CA ALA A 198 -12.47 18.23 -7.64
C ALA A 198 -11.47 17.06 -7.66
N MET A 199 -10.24 17.28 -8.15
CA MET A 199 -9.16 16.31 -8.10
C MET A 199 -8.75 15.99 -6.65
N GLU A 200 -8.68 16.98 -5.77
CA GLU A 200 -8.41 16.80 -4.34
C GLU A 200 -9.50 15.95 -3.66
N LYS A 201 -10.78 16.28 -3.86
CA LYS A 201 -11.91 15.49 -3.33
C LYS A 201 -11.89 14.04 -3.82
N ARG A 202 -11.57 13.84 -5.10
CA ARG A 202 -11.39 12.49 -5.67
C ARG A 202 -10.26 11.76 -4.97
N HIS A 203 -9.13 12.42 -4.77
CA HIS A 203 -7.98 11.84 -4.10
C HIS A 203 -8.28 11.47 -2.64
N GLU A 204 -8.98 12.32 -1.89
CA GLU A 204 -9.40 12.03 -0.51
C GLU A 204 -10.27 10.78 -0.44
N LEU A 205 -11.27 10.66 -1.33
CA LEU A 205 -12.13 9.50 -1.40
C LEU A 205 -11.34 8.23 -1.74
N TYR A 206 -10.44 8.32 -2.72
CA TYR A 206 -9.53 7.23 -3.09
C TYR A 206 -8.66 6.79 -1.91
N LEU A 207 -8.03 7.75 -1.23
CA LEU A 207 -7.13 7.48 -0.13
C LEU A 207 -7.87 6.84 1.05
N LYS A 208 -9.04 7.37 1.41
CA LYS A 208 -9.90 6.81 2.46
C LYS A 208 -10.29 5.36 2.15
N TYR A 209 -10.74 5.09 0.93
CA TYR A 209 -11.09 3.73 0.51
C TYR A 209 -9.87 2.82 0.55
N LYS A 210 -8.76 3.26 -0.05
CA LYS A 210 -7.54 2.47 -0.13
C LYS A 210 -6.99 2.16 1.26
N LEU A 211 -6.90 3.12 2.16
CA LEU A 211 -6.42 2.85 3.52
C LEU A 211 -7.34 1.91 4.30
N HIS A 212 -8.64 1.89 4.01
CA HIS A 212 -9.58 0.95 4.62
C HIS A 212 -9.44 -0.47 4.07
N THR A 213 -9.26 -0.64 2.76
CA THR A 213 -9.21 -1.97 2.12
C THR A 213 -7.81 -2.59 2.08
N PHE A 214 -6.76 -1.76 2.11
CA PHE A 214 -5.37 -2.21 1.94
C PHE A 214 -4.85 -3.10 3.08
N PHE A 215 -5.47 -3.06 4.26
CA PHE A 215 -5.02 -3.83 5.43
C PHE A 215 -5.80 -5.12 5.68
N ASP A 216 -6.93 -5.33 4.98
CA ASP A 216 -7.71 -6.57 5.04
C ASP A 216 -7.05 -7.73 4.24
N GLU A 217 -6.09 -7.44 3.36
CA GLU A 217 -5.51 -8.41 2.42
C GLU A 217 -4.04 -8.79 2.69
N ALA A 218 -3.36 -8.11 3.62
CA ALA A 218 -1.93 -8.35 3.86
C ALA A 218 -1.71 -9.15 5.16
N PRO A 219 -0.93 -10.25 5.11
CA PRO A 219 -0.65 -11.06 6.28
C PRO A 219 0.04 -10.22 7.37
N THR A 220 -0.45 -10.34 8.60
CA THR A 220 0.28 -9.94 9.79
C THR A 220 1.46 -10.89 9.97
N THR A 221 2.67 -10.34 10.09
CA THR A 221 3.77 -11.10 10.71
C THR A 221 3.39 -11.25 12.18
N PHE A 222 2.84 -12.41 12.54
CA PHE A 222 2.71 -12.79 13.94
C PHE A 222 4.12 -12.97 14.49
N ASN A 223 4.38 -12.33 15.65
CA ASN A 223 5.55 -12.63 16.47
C ASN A 223 5.42 -14.04 17.05
#